data_AF-A0A7S4LJX6-F1
#
_entry.id   AF-A0A7S4LJX6-F1
#
_cell.length_a   1.000
_cell.length_b   1.000
_cell.length_c   1.000
_cell.angle_alpha   90.00
_cell.angle_beta   90.00
_cell.angle_gamma   90.00
#
_symmetry.space_group_name_H-M   'P 1'
#
loop_
_entity.id
_entity.type
_entity.pdbx_description
1 polymer ?
#
loop_
_entity_poly.entity_id
_entity_poly.type
_entity_poly.pdbx_seq_one_letter_code
_entity_poly.pdbx_strand_id
1 'polypeptide(L)'
;KPRAFLPYWPGMSYSYPCTANGEKQYYWDLGGSHYAFTHVKGGWSCMRHLEILISGTVPFFLWLDKCPKEALYNFPRELVSEAMRLPGVYPNATLDTERWRIVSAKPYIDFTEFDKDRYQNLLTRLIGWTREKLSTVALANHVLQAANMTHATRALLLLPSMESTRGTFQLADYQFFSLLHGLRKVMGPGVTEHPRVKAFYREGTPQSKDKMRKRLYGCGFSWAFKMDWDGQVNRTGFKTRIKEHHYDFILYTLYKPRIGWVLPFWDLVQ
;
A
#
# COMPACT_ATOMS: atom_id res chain seq x y z
N LYS A 1 21.27 -19.05 3.36
CA LYS A 1 20.14 -19.52 4.20
C LYS A 1 19.24 -18.32 4.48
N PRO A 2 17.90 -18.49 4.47
CA PRO A 2 17.00 -17.41 4.85
C PRO A 2 17.30 -16.94 6.27
N ARG A 3 17.28 -15.62 6.49
CA ARG A 3 17.43 -14.99 7.81
C ARG A 3 16.21 -15.34 8.67
N ALA A 4 16.41 -15.39 9.99
CA ALA A 4 15.29 -15.54 10.92
C ALA A 4 14.30 -14.37 10.74
N PHE A 5 14.81 -13.15 10.83
CA PHE A 5 14.03 -11.93 10.67
C PHE A 5 14.73 -10.94 9.73
N LEU A 6 13.93 -10.09 9.11
CA LEU A 6 14.43 -8.91 8.42
C LEU A 6 15.18 -8.00 9.41
N PRO A 7 16.41 -7.54 9.09
CA PRO A 7 17.28 -6.87 10.06
C PRO A 7 16.88 -5.42 10.37
N TYR A 8 15.80 -4.91 9.77
CA TYR A 8 15.28 -3.58 10.02
C TYR A 8 13.76 -3.61 10.18
N TRP A 9 13.25 -2.74 11.04
CA TRP A 9 11.84 -2.65 11.38
C TRP A 9 11.34 -1.21 11.28
N PRO A 10 10.01 -0.99 11.29
CA PRO A 10 9.47 0.34 11.16
C PRO A 10 9.97 1.26 12.29
N GLY A 11 10.47 2.44 11.94
CA GLY A 11 10.97 3.42 12.92
C GLY A 11 12.49 3.41 13.06
N MET A 12 13.19 2.40 12.55
CA MET A 12 14.63 2.50 12.29
C MET A 12 14.88 3.34 11.04
N SER A 13 15.95 4.16 11.06
CA SER A 13 16.53 4.67 9.84
C SER A 13 17.06 3.48 9.03
N TYR A 14 16.55 3.28 7.83
CA TYR A 14 17.09 2.30 6.90
C TYR A 14 17.66 3.03 5.68
N SER A 15 18.76 2.50 5.15
CA SER A 15 19.59 3.13 4.11
C SER A 15 19.46 2.40 2.77
N TYR A 16 18.23 2.04 2.36
CA TYR A 16 18.07 1.72 0.94
C TYR A 16 18.20 3.02 0.16
N PRO A 17 19.09 3.10 -0.83
CA PRO A 17 19.09 4.24 -1.72
C PRO A 17 17.71 4.31 -2.38
N CYS A 18 17.11 5.51 -2.42
CA CYS A 18 15.84 5.72 -3.13
C CYS A 18 16.05 5.60 -4.65
N THR A 19 16.33 4.39 -5.13
CA THR A 19 16.63 4.04 -6.52
C THR A 19 15.93 2.73 -6.88
N ALA A 20 15.87 2.43 -8.18
CA ALA A 20 15.34 1.12 -8.62
C ALA A 20 16.14 -0.07 -8.06
N ASN A 21 17.45 0.05 -7.92
CA ASN A 21 18.28 -1.00 -7.33
C ASN A 21 18.08 -1.11 -5.82
N GLY A 22 17.86 0.01 -5.11
CA GLY A 22 17.49 -0.02 -3.70
C GLY A 22 16.14 -0.71 -3.46
N GLU A 23 15.16 -0.50 -4.35
CA GLU A 23 13.86 -1.20 -4.29
C GLU A 23 14.03 -2.71 -4.48
N LYS A 24 14.85 -3.13 -5.46
CA LYS A 24 15.16 -4.56 -5.67
C LYS A 24 15.84 -5.18 -4.45
N GLN A 25 16.82 -4.49 -3.88
CA GLN A 25 17.52 -4.95 -2.69
C GLN A 25 16.57 -5.06 -1.49
N TYR A 26 15.65 -4.10 -1.33
CA TYR A 26 14.62 -4.14 -0.29
C TYR A 26 13.74 -5.39 -0.38
N TYR A 27 13.27 -5.75 -1.59
CA TYR A 27 12.49 -6.98 -1.78
C TYR A 27 13.31 -8.25 -1.63
N TRP A 28 14.55 -8.25 -2.11
CA TRP A 28 15.48 -9.35 -1.88
C TRP A 28 15.66 -9.59 -0.38
N ASP A 29 15.79 -8.51 0.39
CA ASP A 29 16.01 -8.63 1.81
C ASP A 29 14.80 -9.17 2.56
N LEU A 30 13.61 -8.70 2.19
CA LEU A 30 12.33 -9.25 2.63
C LEU A 30 12.24 -10.74 2.31
N GLY A 31 12.26 -11.12 1.02
CA GLY A 31 12.09 -12.50 0.60
C GLY A 31 13.19 -13.46 1.08
N GLY A 32 14.35 -12.93 1.47
CA GLY A 32 15.42 -13.67 2.13
C GLY A 32 15.23 -13.86 3.65
N SER A 33 14.07 -13.53 4.23
CA SER A 33 13.79 -13.59 5.67
C SER A 33 12.49 -14.34 5.97
N HIS A 34 12.43 -15.10 7.07
CA HIS A 34 11.19 -15.80 7.46
C HIS A 34 10.13 -14.82 7.99
N TYR A 35 10.55 -13.90 8.84
CA TYR A 35 9.67 -12.89 9.44
C TYR A 35 10.16 -11.47 9.18
N ALA A 36 9.24 -10.51 9.19
CA ALA A 36 9.57 -9.10 9.18
C ALA A 36 8.66 -8.35 10.16
N PHE A 37 9.26 -7.56 11.05
CA PHE A 37 8.49 -6.73 11.97
C PHE A 37 7.64 -5.70 11.23
N THR A 38 6.41 -5.55 11.70
CA THR A 38 5.51 -4.46 11.36
C THR A 38 4.62 -4.09 12.55
N HIS A 39 4.03 -2.90 12.52
CA HIS A 39 3.10 -2.41 13.54
C HIS A 39 2.30 -1.22 13.02
N VAL A 40 1.26 -0.85 13.77
CA VAL A 40 0.49 0.39 13.56
C VAL A 40 1.41 1.63 13.61
N LYS A 41 1.23 2.58 12.71
CA LYS A 41 1.93 3.88 12.74
C LYS A 41 0.93 5.03 12.72
N GLY A 42 0.84 5.77 11.62
CA GLY A 42 -0.23 6.75 11.39
C GLY A 42 -1.60 6.12 11.10
N GLY A 43 -1.69 4.79 11.19
CA GLY A 43 -2.88 3.97 10.94
C GLY A 43 -2.49 2.48 10.93
N TRP A 44 -3.52 1.62 10.95
CA TRP A 44 -3.36 0.16 10.92
C TRP A 44 -3.01 -0.38 9.53
N SER A 45 -3.35 0.34 8.46
CA SER A 45 -3.06 -0.08 7.09
C SER A 45 -1.85 0.67 6.54
N CYS A 46 -0.86 -0.08 6.03
CA CYS A 46 0.29 0.51 5.35
C CYS A 46 0.83 -0.41 4.25
N MET A 47 1.52 0.18 3.27
CA MET A 47 2.12 -0.56 2.15
C MET A 47 3.09 -1.67 2.61
N ARG A 48 3.80 -1.46 3.73
CA ARG A 48 4.73 -2.47 4.27
C ARG A 48 4.08 -3.82 4.56
N HIS A 49 2.82 -3.85 4.97
CA HIS A 49 2.10 -5.10 5.22
C HIS A 49 2.00 -5.93 3.94
N LEU A 50 1.67 -5.26 2.82
CA LEU A 50 1.62 -5.89 1.51
C LEU A 50 3.01 -6.29 1.04
N GLU A 51 4.01 -5.42 1.19
CA GLU A 51 5.41 -5.68 0.80
C GLU A 51 5.98 -6.94 1.46
N ILE A 52 5.71 -7.13 2.75
CA ILE A 52 6.12 -8.33 3.50
C ILE A 52 5.44 -9.57 2.90
N LEU A 53 4.12 -9.54 2.76
CA LEU A 53 3.34 -10.67 2.27
C LEU A 53 3.70 -11.07 0.83
N ILE A 54 3.82 -10.10 -0.09
CA ILE A 54 4.13 -10.38 -1.50
C ILE A 54 5.57 -10.86 -1.70
N SER A 55 6.47 -10.53 -0.76
CA SER A 55 7.86 -10.99 -0.82
C SER A 55 8.03 -12.44 -0.33
N GLY A 56 6.94 -13.09 0.10
CA GLY A 56 7.00 -14.43 0.66
C GLY A 56 7.55 -14.46 2.09
N THR A 57 7.28 -13.40 2.86
CA THR A 57 7.69 -13.26 4.26
C THR A 57 6.47 -13.17 5.15
N VAL A 58 6.56 -13.69 6.38
CA VAL A 58 5.48 -13.57 7.37
C VAL A 58 5.60 -12.24 8.13
N PRO A 59 4.54 -11.41 8.20
CA PRO A 59 4.53 -10.26 9.07
C PRO A 59 4.60 -10.68 10.54
N PHE A 60 5.58 -10.19 11.29
CA PHE A 60 5.52 -10.22 12.76
C PHE A 60 4.85 -8.92 13.21
N PHE A 61 3.52 -8.94 13.28
CA PHE A 61 2.68 -7.77 13.47
C PHE A 61 2.42 -7.52 14.95
N LEU A 62 3.18 -6.59 15.53
CA LEU A 62 3.01 -6.22 16.94
C LEU A 62 1.65 -5.56 17.17
N TRP A 63 0.99 -5.99 18.25
CA TRP A 63 -0.33 -5.51 18.68
C TRP A 63 -1.46 -5.75 17.69
N LEU A 64 -1.35 -6.77 16.82
CA LEU A 64 -2.41 -7.12 15.88
C LEU A 64 -3.74 -7.44 16.59
N ASP A 65 -3.67 -7.96 17.82
CA ASP A 65 -4.80 -8.23 18.72
C ASP A 65 -5.58 -6.96 19.10
N LYS A 66 -4.92 -5.79 19.12
CA LYS A 66 -5.55 -4.49 19.45
C LYS A 66 -6.15 -3.78 18.24
N CYS A 67 -6.03 -4.38 17.06
CA CYS A 67 -6.46 -3.76 15.83
C CYS A 67 -7.99 -3.90 15.66
N PRO A 68 -8.74 -2.79 15.46
CA PRO A 68 -10.19 -2.85 15.27
C PRO A 68 -10.58 -3.77 14.11
N LYS A 69 -11.75 -4.43 14.21
CA LYS A 69 -12.23 -5.40 13.22
C LYS A 69 -12.50 -4.75 11.86
N GLU A 70 -12.88 -3.47 11.88
CA GLU A 70 -13.18 -2.64 10.72
C GLU A 70 -11.91 -2.17 10.00
N ALA A 71 -10.79 -2.10 10.73
CA ALA A 71 -9.49 -1.83 10.12
C ALA A 71 -8.98 -3.11 9.44
N LEU A 72 -8.10 -2.99 8.44
CA LEU A 72 -7.44 -4.13 7.80
C LEU A 72 -8.42 -5.28 7.43
N TYR A 73 -9.62 -4.94 6.95
CA TYR A 73 -10.73 -5.89 6.80
C TYR A 73 -10.36 -7.17 6.02
N ASN A 74 -9.62 -7.05 4.92
CA ASN A 74 -9.18 -8.18 4.10
C ASN A 74 -7.80 -8.74 4.50
N PHE A 75 -7.17 -8.25 5.57
CA PHE A 75 -5.86 -8.73 6.01
C PHE A 75 -6.01 -10.09 6.70
N PRO A 76 -5.14 -11.08 6.43
CA PRO A 76 -5.25 -12.43 6.97
C PRO A 76 -4.77 -12.52 8.43
N ARG A 77 -5.52 -11.91 9.35
CA ARG A 77 -5.14 -11.75 10.76
C ARG A 77 -4.87 -13.08 11.44
N GLU A 78 -5.75 -14.05 11.24
CA GLU A 78 -5.70 -15.35 11.90
C GLU A 78 -4.47 -16.13 11.46
N LEU A 79 -4.18 -16.14 10.15
CA LEU A 79 -2.99 -16.80 9.59
C LEU A 79 -1.70 -16.14 10.11
N VAL A 80 -1.67 -14.81 10.17
CA VAL A 80 -0.51 -14.06 10.68
C VAL A 80 -0.32 -14.34 12.18
N SER A 81 -1.38 -14.26 12.98
CA SER A 81 -1.33 -14.56 14.42
C SER A 81 -0.97 -16.02 14.72
N GLU A 82 -1.36 -16.96 13.87
CA GLU A 82 -0.92 -18.36 13.98
C GLU A 82 0.57 -18.48 13.67
N ALA A 83 1.03 -17.90 12.56
CA ALA A 83 2.43 -17.97 12.16
C ALA A 83 3.38 -17.28 13.16
N MET A 84 2.93 -16.21 13.82
CA MET A 84 3.69 -15.53 14.88
C MET A 84 3.85 -16.37 16.17
N ARG A 85 2.97 -17.34 16.39
CA ARG A 85 2.94 -18.20 17.59
C ARG A 85 3.59 -19.56 17.38
N LEU A 86 4.23 -19.80 16.23
CA LEU A 86 4.95 -21.04 16.00
C LEU A 86 6.06 -21.23 17.04
N PRO A 87 6.28 -22.46 17.53
CA PRO A 87 7.39 -22.76 18.44
C PRO A 87 8.73 -22.34 17.84
N GLY A 88 9.69 -21.99 18.69
CA GLY A 88 11.01 -21.54 18.26
C GLY A 88 11.06 -20.11 17.71
N VAL A 89 9.96 -19.35 17.62
CA VAL A 89 9.96 -17.98 17.10
C VAL A 89 10.04 -16.97 18.26
N TYR A 90 11.18 -16.29 18.38
CA TYR A 90 11.46 -15.40 19.50
C TYR A 90 11.73 -13.97 19.03
N PRO A 91 10.80 -13.02 19.22
CA PRO A 91 10.97 -11.64 18.73
C PRO A 91 12.02 -10.85 19.50
N ASN A 92 12.26 -11.17 20.79
CA ASN A 92 13.21 -10.49 21.68
C ASN A 92 13.21 -8.95 21.50
N ALA A 93 12.02 -8.35 21.57
CA ALA A 93 11.83 -6.93 21.30
C ALA A 93 11.49 -6.17 22.58
N THR A 94 12.19 -5.06 22.82
CA THR A 94 11.82 -4.05 23.82
C THR A 94 10.86 -3.07 23.16
N LEU A 95 9.66 -2.93 23.73
CA LEU A 95 8.58 -2.15 23.17
C LEU A 95 8.26 -0.93 24.03
N ASP A 96 7.95 0.19 23.39
CA ASP A 96 7.35 1.37 23.99
C ASP A 96 5.87 1.35 23.60
N THR A 97 5.03 0.86 24.53
CA THR A 97 3.60 0.60 24.29
C THR A 97 2.76 1.87 24.26
N GLU A 98 3.22 2.94 24.90
CA GLU A 98 2.55 4.24 24.86
C GLU A 98 2.73 4.89 23.48
N ARG A 99 3.94 4.81 22.93
CA ARG A 99 4.27 5.39 21.61
C ARG A 99 4.15 4.40 20.45
N TRP A 100 3.68 3.17 20.72
CA TRP A 100 3.47 2.11 19.73
C TRP A 100 4.69 1.88 18.83
N ARG A 101 5.88 1.77 19.43
CA ARG A 101 7.14 1.60 18.68
C ARG A 101 8.04 0.53 19.27
N ILE A 102 8.91 -0.01 18.41
CA ILE A 102 10.00 -0.90 18.81
C ILE A 102 11.18 -0.03 19.23
N VAL A 103 11.66 -0.20 20.47
CA VAL A 103 12.87 0.47 20.98
C VAL A 103 14.12 -0.27 20.51
N SER A 104 14.11 -1.59 20.67
CA SER A 104 15.17 -2.48 20.18
C SER A 104 14.58 -3.87 19.93
N ALA A 105 15.20 -4.65 19.05
CA ALA A 105 14.85 -6.05 18.86
C ALA A 105 16.09 -6.88 18.49
N LYS A 106 16.20 -8.08 19.05
CA LYS A 106 17.21 -9.09 18.69
C LYS A 106 16.53 -10.43 18.36
N PRO A 107 15.63 -10.44 17.36
CA PRO A 107 14.81 -11.61 17.09
C PRO A 107 15.66 -12.77 16.58
N TYR A 108 15.23 -13.99 16.90
CA TYR A 108 15.84 -15.20 16.36
C TYR A 108 14.79 -16.30 16.20
N ILE A 109 15.20 -17.36 15.48
CA ILE A 109 14.43 -18.60 15.39
C ILE A 109 15.31 -19.72 15.94
N ASP A 110 14.81 -20.44 16.93
CA ASP A 110 15.37 -21.73 17.32
C ASP A 110 14.88 -22.81 16.35
N PHE A 111 15.75 -23.22 15.44
CA PHE A 111 15.41 -24.21 14.41
C PHE A 111 15.30 -25.64 14.94
N THR A 112 15.61 -25.90 16.21
CA THR A 112 15.37 -27.21 16.85
C THR A 112 13.91 -27.36 17.27
N GLU A 113 13.23 -26.25 17.57
CA GLU A 113 11.81 -26.21 17.93
C GLU A 113 10.92 -25.74 16.76
N PHE A 114 11.49 -25.03 15.78
CA PHE A 114 10.72 -24.42 14.70
C PHE A 114 10.05 -25.43 13.78
N ASP A 115 8.72 -25.44 13.80
CA ASP A 115 7.87 -26.23 12.91
C ASP A 115 7.90 -25.67 11.48
N LYS A 116 8.91 -26.11 10.72
CA LYS A 116 9.15 -25.66 9.34
C LYS A 116 8.00 -26.01 8.41
N ASP A 117 7.41 -27.20 8.54
CA ASP A 117 6.34 -27.65 7.64
C ASP A 117 5.08 -26.83 7.85
N ARG A 118 4.72 -26.57 9.11
CA ARG A 118 3.61 -25.67 9.43
C ARG A 118 3.87 -24.24 9.00
N TYR A 119 5.10 -23.73 9.17
CA TYR A 119 5.48 -22.43 8.64
C TYR A 119 5.27 -22.35 7.12
N GLN A 120 5.75 -23.34 6.35
CA GLN A 120 5.60 -23.35 4.89
C GLN A 120 4.13 -23.46 4.47
N ASN A 121 3.32 -24.23 5.18
CA ASN A 121 1.88 -24.30 4.96
C ASN A 121 1.21 -22.93 5.16
N LEU A 122 1.50 -22.27 6.29
CA LEU A 122 0.95 -20.94 6.60
C LEU A 122 1.41 -19.89 5.60
N LEU A 123 2.68 -19.90 5.21
CA LEU A 123 3.21 -18.99 4.20
C LEU A 123 2.52 -19.18 2.85
N THR A 124 2.31 -20.43 2.42
CA THR A 124 1.59 -20.74 1.18
C THR A 124 0.16 -20.20 1.21
N ARG A 125 -0.55 -20.39 2.33
CA ARG A 125 -1.91 -19.85 2.54
C ARG A 125 -1.92 -18.33 2.55
N LEU A 126 -0.95 -17.69 3.19
CA LEU A 126 -0.79 -16.23 3.22
C LEU A 126 -0.55 -15.67 1.81
N ILE A 127 0.30 -16.30 0.99
CA ILE A 127 0.55 -15.89 -0.39
C ILE A 127 -0.73 -16.04 -1.23
N GLY A 128 -1.43 -17.16 -1.10
CA GLY A 128 -2.72 -17.40 -1.77
C GLY A 128 -3.75 -16.32 -1.41
N TRP A 129 -3.95 -16.09 -0.12
CA TRP A 129 -4.85 -15.04 0.39
C TRP A 129 -4.47 -13.65 -0.14
N THR A 130 -3.18 -13.32 -0.14
CA THR A 130 -2.69 -12.01 -0.59
C THR A 130 -3.01 -11.78 -2.06
N ARG A 131 -2.81 -12.78 -2.91
CA ARG A 131 -3.14 -12.71 -4.34
C ARG A 131 -4.64 -12.54 -4.57
N GLU A 132 -5.45 -13.26 -3.80
CA GLU A 132 -6.90 -13.28 -3.97
C GLU A 132 -7.58 -12.03 -3.41
N LYS A 133 -7.25 -11.63 -2.17
CA LYS A 133 -8.00 -10.60 -1.42
C LYS A 133 -7.31 -9.25 -1.33
N LEU A 134 -5.98 -9.20 -1.51
CA LEU A 134 -5.18 -7.98 -1.32
C LEU A 134 -4.57 -7.45 -2.63
N SER A 135 -4.99 -7.98 -3.78
CA SER A 135 -4.63 -7.41 -5.08
C SER A 135 -5.36 -6.09 -5.34
N THR A 136 -4.81 -5.28 -6.25
CA THR A 136 -5.44 -4.03 -6.68
C THR A 136 -6.80 -4.27 -7.35
N VAL A 137 -6.94 -5.36 -8.11
CA VAL A 137 -8.22 -5.78 -8.73
C VAL A 137 -9.23 -6.16 -7.65
N ALA A 138 -8.82 -6.93 -6.63
CA ALA A 138 -9.69 -7.28 -5.52
C ALA A 138 -10.17 -6.04 -4.74
N LEU A 139 -9.27 -5.08 -4.50
CA LEU A 139 -9.63 -3.80 -3.89
C LEU A 139 -10.66 -3.03 -4.72
N ALA A 140 -10.46 -2.93 -6.04
CA ALA A 140 -11.39 -2.25 -6.93
C ALA A 140 -12.77 -2.91 -6.94
N ASN A 141 -12.82 -4.23 -7.09
CA ASN A 141 -14.07 -4.98 -7.05
C ASN A 141 -14.80 -4.83 -5.71
N HIS A 142 -14.07 -4.84 -4.60
CA HIS A 142 -14.65 -4.64 -3.27
C HIS A 142 -15.28 -3.24 -3.15
N VAL A 143 -14.60 -2.19 -3.61
CA VAL A 143 -15.14 -0.81 -3.59
C VAL A 143 -16.38 -0.70 -4.49
N LEU A 144 -16.34 -1.25 -5.70
CA LEU A 144 -17.49 -1.22 -6.62
C LEU A 144 -18.69 -1.99 -6.05
N GLN A 145 -18.47 -3.14 -5.43
CA GLN A 145 -19.53 -3.91 -4.78
C GLN A 145 -20.13 -3.15 -3.60
N ALA A 146 -19.28 -2.62 -2.71
CA ALA A 146 -19.73 -1.88 -1.53
C ALA A 146 -20.52 -0.61 -1.90
N ALA A 147 -20.20 0.02 -3.03
CA ALA A 147 -20.90 1.19 -3.55
C ALA A 147 -22.10 0.86 -4.47
N ASN A 148 -22.40 -0.43 -4.70
CA ASN A 148 -23.39 -0.88 -5.67
C ASN A 148 -23.16 -0.34 -7.11
N MET A 149 -21.89 -0.32 -7.53
CA MET A 149 -21.40 0.24 -8.80
C MET A 149 -20.72 -0.81 -9.68
N THR A 150 -21.07 -2.09 -9.55
CA THR A 150 -20.46 -3.20 -10.31
C THR A 150 -20.65 -3.10 -11.83
N HIS A 151 -21.66 -2.36 -12.29
CA HIS A 151 -21.94 -2.12 -13.71
C HIS A 151 -21.29 -0.85 -14.26
N ALA A 152 -20.64 -0.05 -13.41
CA ALA A 152 -20.02 1.19 -13.83
C ALA A 152 -18.86 0.92 -14.80
N THR A 153 -18.75 1.78 -15.81
CA THR A 153 -17.70 1.73 -16.84
C THR A 153 -16.88 3.01 -16.87
N ARG A 154 -17.41 4.12 -16.32
CA ARG A 154 -16.78 5.43 -16.32
C ARG A 154 -16.69 5.99 -14.91
N ALA A 155 -15.47 6.29 -14.48
CA ALA A 155 -15.20 6.82 -13.14
C ALA A 155 -14.26 8.02 -13.20
N LEU A 156 -14.49 8.99 -12.31
CA LEU A 156 -13.54 10.06 -12.05
C LEU A 156 -13.00 9.94 -10.63
N LEU A 157 -11.69 9.78 -10.48
CA LEU A 157 -11.00 9.87 -9.19
C LEU A 157 -10.47 11.28 -9.02
N LEU A 158 -10.99 11.99 -8.02
CA LEU A 158 -10.56 13.33 -7.67
C LEU A 158 -9.56 13.26 -6.53
N LEU A 159 -8.33 13.68 -6.83
CA LEU A 159 -7.30 13.90 -5.85
C LEU A 159 -7.39 15.33 -5.31
N PRO A 160 -7.40 15.49 -3.99
CA PRO A 160 -7.21 16.80 -3.40
C PRO A 160 -5.82 17.34 -3.74
N SER A 161 -5.78 18.63 -4.08
CA SER A 161 -4.56 19.40 -4.22
C SER A 161 -4.50 20.43 -3.12
N MET A 162 -3.36 20.53 -2.44
CA MET A 162 -3.09 21.67 -1.57
C MET A 162 -2.23 22.68 -2.30
N GLU A 163 -2.72 23.92 -2.37
CA GLU A 163 -1.85 25.04 -2.68
C GLU A 163 -1.00 25.40 -1.45
N SER A 164 0.27 25.66 -1.67
CA SER A 164 1.18 26.17 -0.65
C SER A 164 2.07 27.24 -1.26
N THR A 165 2.72 28.04 -0.42
CA THR A 165 3.75 29.01 -0.84
C THR A 165 4.94 28.36 -1.56
N ARG A 166 5.08 27.03 -1.49
CA ARG A 166 6.12 26.24 -2.18
C ARG A 166 5.59 25.49 -3.41
N GLY A 167 4.36 25.78 -3.85
CA GLY A 167 3.68 25.14 -4.98
C GLY A 167 2.56 24.18 -4.58
N THR A 168 1.93 23.56 -5.58
CA THR A 168 0.83 22.61 -5.38
C THR A 168 1.35 21.23 -4.98
N PHE A 169 0.97 20.76 -3.79
CA PHE A 169 1.26 19.41 -3.33
C PHE A 169 0.11 18.46 -3.68
N GLN A 170 0.42 17.44 -4.49
CA GLN A 170 -0.50 16.34 -4.78
C GLN A 170 -0.41 15.32 -3.64
N LEU A 171 -1.54 15.05 -3.00
CA LEU A 171 -1.61 14.19 -1.81
C LEU A 171 -2.20 12.85 -2.21
N ALA A 172 -1.38 12.07 -2.92
CA ALA A 172 -1.68 10.69 -3.27
C ALA A 172 -0.89 9.76 -2.35
N ASP A 173 -1.58 8.78 -1.78
CA ASP A 173 -0.97 7.69 -1.03
C ASP A 173 -1.09 6.37 -1.79
N TYR A 174 -0.56 5.31 -1.21
CA TYR A 174 -0.60 3.99 -1.83
C TYR A 174 -2.01 3.44 -2.03
N GLN A 175 -3.00 3.86 -1.24
CA GLN A 175 -4.39 3.40 -1.38
C GLN A 175 -5.00 4.02 -2.64
N PHE A 176 -4.77 5.31 -2.87
CA PHE A 176 -5.13 5.96 -4.12
C PHE A 176 -4.54 5.22 -5.33
N PHE A 177 -3.23 4.97 -5.34
CA PHE A 177 -2.57 4.31 -6.47
C PHE A 177 -3.03 2.88 -6.66
N SER A 178 -3.26 2.14 -5.57
CA SER A 178 -3.76 0.77 -5.61
C SER A 178 -5.18 0.71 -6.19
N LEU A 179 -6.05 1.63 -5.77
CA LEU A 179 -7.42 1.70 -6.26
C LEU A 179 -7.47 2.17 -7.73
N LEU A 180 -6.72 3.21 -8.10
CA LEU A 180 -6.61 3.66 -9.50
C LEU A 180 -6.10 2.53 -10.40
N HIS A 181 -5.08 1.79 -9.96
CA HIS A 181 -4.58 0.62 -10.70
C HIS A 181 -5.67 -0.43 -10.91
N GLY A 182 -6.36 -0.80 -9.82
CA GLY A 182 -7.40 -1.82 -9.85
C GLY A 182 -8.56 -1.44 -10.74
N LEU A 183 -9.09 -0.22 -10.58
CA LEU A 183 -10.21 0.28 -11.37
C LEU A 183 -9.85 0.32 -12.85
N ARG A 184 -8.63 0.74 -13.23
CA ARG A 184 -8.19 0.67 -14.64
C ARG A 184 -8.07 -0.76 -15.17
N LYS A 185 -7.69 -1.73 -14.34
CA LYS A 185 -7.67 -3.14 -14.75
C LYS A 185 -9.09 -3.70 -14.95
N VAL A 186 -10.07 -3.23 -14.19
CA VAL A 186 -11.47 -3.70 -14.25
C VAL A 186 -12.28 -2.98 -15.33
N MET A 187 -12.19 -1.65 -15.40
CA MET A 187 -13.04 -0.78 -16.22
C MET A 187 -12.31 -0.18 -17.44
N GLY A 188 -11.00 -0.40 -17.56
CA GLY A 188 -10.20 0.06 -18.70
C GLY A 188 -10.07 1.60 -18.80
N PRO A 189 -10.15 2.19 -20.01
CA PRO A 189 -9.91 3.63 -20.25
C PRO A 189 -10.96 4.56 -19.66
N GLY A 190 -12.12 4.04 -19.23
CA GLY A 190 -13.20 4.85 -18.64
C GLY A 190 -12.85 5.44 -17.27
N VAL A 191 -11.73 5.03 -16.67
CA VAL A 191 -11.26 5.53 -15.37
C VAL A 191 -10.30 6.69 -15.55
N THR A 192 -10.77 7.89 -15.23
CA THR A 192 -9.99 9.13 -15.27
C THR A 192 -9.60 9.54 -13.86
N GLU A 193 -8.39 10.04 -13.67
CA GLU A 193 -7.98 10.72 -12.44
C GLU A 193 -7.62 12.19 -12.70
N HIS A 194 -7.89 13.05 -11.71
CA HIS A 194 -7.49 14.45 -11.77
C HIS A 194 -6.98 14.97 -10.41
N PRO A 195 -5.81 15.64 -10.37
CA PRO A 195 -4.83 15.74 -11.46
C PRO A 195 -4.11 14.42 -11.73
N ARG A 196 -3.50 14.28 -12.91
CA ARG A 196 -2.61 13.17 -13.24
C ARG A 196 -1.35 13.22 -12.37
N VAL A 197 -1.04 12.12 -11.67
CA VAL A 197 0.16 12.03 -10.81
C VAL A 197 1.30 11.34 -11.55
N LYS A 198 2.25 12.13 -12.05
CA LYS A 198 3.39 11.65 -12.87
C LYS A 198 4.18 10.51 -12.22
N ALA A 199 4.35 10.54 -10.89
CA ALA A 199 5.13 9.54 -10.14
C ALA A 199 4.59 8.11 -10.22
N PHE A 200 3.34 7.94 -10.66
CA PHE A 200 2.73 6.62 -10.78
C PHE A 200 3.05 5.90 -12.10
N TYR A 201 3.32 6.67 -13.15
CA TYR A 201 3.48 6.18 -14.52
C TYR A 201 4.92 5.81 -14.82
N ARG A 202 5.15 4.81 -15.67
CA ARG A 202 6.50 4.34 -16.07
C ARG A 202 7.32 5.34 -16.90
N GLU A 203 6.89 6.59 -17.03
CA GLU A 203 7.55 7.64 -17.81
C GLU A 203 8.88 8.10 -17.21
N GLY A 204 9.76 8.62 -18.06
CA GLY A 204 11.04 9.21 -17.67
C GLY A 204 12.23 8.25 -17.67
N THR A 205 13.43 8.82 -17.67
CA THR A 205 14.70 8.10 -17.62
C THR A 205 14.95 7.51 -16.22
N PRO A 206 15.80 6.48 -16.08
CA PRO A 206 16.21 5.97 -14.77
C PRO A 206 16.67 7.09 -13.80
N GLN A 207 17.43 8.06 -14.30
CA GLN A 207 17.95 9.18 -13.50
C GLN A 207 16.83 10.12 -13.01
N SER A 208 15.85 10.43 -13.87
CA SER A 208 14.74 11.29 -13.46
C SER A 208 13.82 10.58 -12.46
N LYS A 209 13.62 9.26 -12.62
CA LYS A 209 12.88 8.42 -11.67
C LYS A 209 13.57 8.37 -10.32
N ASP A 210 14.87 8.12 -10.27
CA ASP A 210 15.63 8.09 -9.00
C ASP A 210 15.62 9.46 -8.30
N LYS A 211 15.74 10.56 -9.05
CA LYS A 211 15.57 11.92 -8.50
C LYS A 211 14.18 12.12 -7.90
N MET A 212 13.15 11.60 -8.56
CA MET A 212 11.77 11.68 -8.08
C MET A 212 11.56 10.82 -6.84
N ARG A 213 12.04 9.56 -6.82
CA ARG A 213 11.95 8.65 -5.66
C ARG A 213 12.42 9.27 -4.36
N LYS A 214 13.52 10.02 -4.39
CA LYS A 214 14.07 10.74 -3.22
C LYS A 214 13.09 11.74 -2.57
N ARG A 215 12.04 12.15 -3.29
CA ARG A 215 11.00 13.08 -2.82
C ARG A 215 9.71 12.37 -2.43
N LEU A 216 9.59 11.07 -2.71
CA LEU A 216 8.40 10.28 -2.42
C LEU A 216 8.51 9.66 -1.04
N TYR A 217 7.38 9.61 -0.33
CA TYR A 217 7.31 8.87 0.92
C TYR A 217 7.70 7.39 0.69
N GLY A 218 8.60 6.87 1.54
CA GLY A 218 9.13 5.51 1.40
C GLY A 218 9.83 5.24 0.07
N CYS A 219 10.47 6.26 -0.53
CA CYS A 219 11.13 6.18 -1.84
C CYS A 219 10.20 5.79 -3.01
N GLY A 220 8.88 5.82 -2.82
CA GLY A 220 7.91 5.32 -3.79
C GLY A 220 7.98 3.81 -4.04
N PHE A 221 8.58 3.04 -3.13
CA PHE A 221 8.66 1.59 -3.30
C PHE A 221 7.26 0.98 -3.41
N SER A 222 7.12 -0.02 -4.28
CA SER A 222 5.90 -0.79 -4.51
C SER A 222 4.75 -0.08 -5.24
N TRP A 223 4.73 1.25 -5.31
CA TRP A 223 3.65 1.99 -5.97
C TRP A 223 4.11 2.95 -7.07
N ALA A 224 5.31 3.53 -6.97
CA ALA A 224 5.77 4.48 -7.97
C ALA A 224 6.20 3.77 -9.25
N PHE A 225 5.94 4.40 -10.40
CA PHE A 225 6.28 3.91 -11.73
C PHE A 225 5.75 2.49 -12.01
N LYS A 226 4.57 2.14 -11.49
CA LYS A 226 3.96 0.81 -11.69
C LYS A 226 2.96 0.78 -12.82
N MET A 227 2.33 1.91 -13.15
CA MET A 227 1.39 2.00 -14.26
C MET A 227 2.14 2.00 -15.60
N ASP A 228 1.97 0.91 -16.35
CA ASP A 228 2.55 0.65 -17.67
C ASP A 228 1.72 1.21 -18.82
N TRP A 229 0.44 1.46 -18.59
CA TRP A 229 -0.48 1.92 -19.61
C TRP A 229 -1.21 3.20 -19.19
N ASP A 230 -1.12 4.21 -20.06
CA ASP A 230 -1.83 5.48 -19.90
C ASP A 230 -2.51 6.00 -21.17
N GLY A 231 -2.13 5.44 -22.33
CA GLY A 231 -2.58 5.88 -23.64
C GLY A 231 -3.97 5.36 -23.94
N GLN A 232 -4.98 6.13 -23.54
CA GLN A 232 -6.41 6.15 -23.96
C GLN A 232 -7.28 6.85 -22.90
N VAL A 233 -6.73 7.15 -21.72
CA VAL A 233 -7.49 7.88 -20.68
C VAL A 233 -7.65 9.34 -21.09
N ASN A 234 -8.89 9.71 -21.44
CA ASN A 234 -9.23 11.09 -21.75
C ASN A 234 -9.25 11.94 -20.46
N ARG A 235 -8.33 12.90 -20.34
CA ARG A 235 -8.28 13.87 -19.23
C ARG A 235 -8.68 15.28 -19.63
N THR A 236 -8.94 15.52 -20.91
CA THR A 236 -9.35 16.83 -21.40
C THR A 236 -10.81 17.08 -21.05
N GLY A 237 -11.17 18.36 -20.93
CA GLY A 237 -12.55 18.78 -20.70
C GLY A 237 -13.22 18.15 -19.47
N PHE A 238 -12.46 17.70 -18.46
CA PHE A 238 -13.04 16.90 -17.37
C PHE A 238 -14.13 17.67 -16.60
N LYS A 239 -13.99 19.01 -16.44
CA LYS A 239 -15.01 19.86 -15.83
C LYS A 239 -16.32 19.88 -16.63
N THR A 240 -16.24 20.00 -17.95
CA THR A 240 -17.41 19.92 -18.85
C THR A 240 -18.07 18.55 -18.75
N ARG A 241 -17.27 17.48 -18.76
CA ARG A 241 -17.75 16.11 -18.58
C ARG A 241 -18.42 15.84 -17.23
N ILE A 242 -17.98 16.50 -16.16
CA ILE A 242 -18.70 16.45 -14.87
C ILE A 242 -20.10 17.05 -15.06
N LYS A 243 -20.19 18.27 -15.62
CA LYS A 243 -21.47 18.97 -15.85
C LYS A 243 -22.42 18.22 -16.79
N GLU A 244 -21.89 17.47 -17.74
CA GLU A 244 -22.65 16.65 -18.70
C GLU A 244 -22.97 15.24 -18.15
N HIS A 245 -22.71 14.96 -16.87
CA HIS A 245 -22.93 13.65 -16.23
C HIS A 245 -22.27 12.48 -16.99
N HIS A 246 -21.07 12.70 -17.53
CA HIS A 246 -20.34 11.69 -18.29
C HIS A 246 -19.87 10.51 -17.43
N TYR A 247 -19.65 10.70 -16.14
CA TYR A 247 -19.13 9.64 -15.26
C TYR A 247 -20.28 8.94 -14.54
N ASP A 248 -20.20 7.62 -14.41
CA ASP A 248 -21.18 6.85 -13.66
C ASP A 248 -21.00 7.11 -12.15
N PHE A 249 -19.76 7.41 -11.72
CA PHE A 249 -19.48 7.91 -10.38
C PHE A 249 -18.22 8.77 -10.31
N ILE A 250 -18.17 9.61 -9.27
CA ILE A 250 -17.03 10.45 -8.92
C ILE A 250 -16.57 10.06 -7.51
N LEU A 251 -15.29 9.72 -7.37
CA LEU A 251 -14.70 9.29 -6.10
C LEU A 251 -13.70 10.32 -5.59
N TYR A 252 -13.97 10.85 -4.41
CA TYR A 252 -13.01 11.64 -3.64
C TYR A 252 -12.14 10.69 -2.81
N THR A 253 -10.92 10.48 -3.26
CA THR A 253 -10.07 9.39 -2.73
C THR A 253 -9.35 9.73 -1.44
N LEU A 254 -9.37 11.00 -1.03
CA LEU A 254 -8.78 11.44 0.23
C LEU A 254 -9.53 12.68 0.74
N TYR A 255 -10.02 12.61 1.97
CA TYR A 255 -10.71 13.72 2.62
C TYR A 255 -10.10 13.95 4.01
N LYS A 256 -9.52 15.15 4.22
CA LYS A 256 -8.93 15.56 5.50
C LYS A 256 -9.54 16.89 5.96
N PRO A 257 -10.75 16.87 6.53
CA PRO A 257 -11.47 18.08 6.91
C PRO A 257 -10.72 18.96 7.92
N ARG A 258 -9.93 18.34 8.80
CA ARG A 258 -9.18 19.03 9.88
C ARG A 258 -8.07 19.97 9.41
N ILE A 259 -7.78 20.04 8.11
CA ILE A 259 -6.71 20.88 7.55
C ILE A 259 -7.30 21.93 6.57
N GLY A 260 -8.63 22.16 6.59
CA GLY A 260 -9.28 23.14 5.72
C GLY A 260 -9.39 22.71 4.26
N TRP A 261 -9.48 21.39 4.02
CA TRP A 261 -9.49 20.85 2.66
C TRP A 261 -10.88 21.01 2.05
N VAL A 262 -10.93 21.71 0.92
CA VAL A 262 -12.12 21.82 0.09
C VAL A 262 -12.17 20.60 -0.83
N LEU A 263 -13.34 19.98 -0.96
CA LEU A 263 -13.56 18.95 -1.97
C LEU A 263 -13.40 19.61 -3.34
N PRO A 264 -12.40 19.21 -4.17
CA PRO A 264 -12.16 19.88 -5.44
C PRO A 264 -13.38 19.74 -6.35
N PHE A 265 -13.78 20.84 -6.97
CA PHE A 265 -14.91 20.89 -7.91
C PHE A 265 -16.25 20.46 -7.31
N TRP A 266 -16.42 20.59 -5.99
CA TRP A 266 -17.67 20.21 -5.31
C TRP A 266 -18.89 20.91 -5.91
N ASP A 267 -18.73 22.18 -6.29
CA ASP A 267 -19.73 23.00 -7.01
C ASP A 267 -20.18 22.40 -8.35
N LEU A 268 -19.35 21.58 -8.99
CA LEU A 268 -19.66 20.92 -10.25
C LEU A 268 -20.34 19.56 -10.07
N VAL A 269 -20.20 18.95 -8.89
CA VAL A 269 -20.65 17.57 -8.60
C VAL A 269 -22.01 17.54 -7.89
N GLN A 270 -22.52 18.70 -7.44
CA GLN A 270 -23.84 18.83 -6.84
C GLN A 270 -24.98 18.55 -7.82
#